data_AF-A0A925ME60-F1
#
_entry.id   AF-A0A925ME60-F1
#
_cell.length_a   1.000
_cell.length_b   1.000
_cell.length_c   1.000
_cell.angle_alpha   90.00
_cell.angle_beta   90.00
_cell.angle_gamma   90.00
#
_symmetry.space_group_name_H-M   'P 1'
#
loop_
_entity.id
_entity.type
_entity.pdbx_description
1 polymer ?
#
loop_
_entity_poly.entity_id
_entity_poly.type
_entity_poly.pdbx_seq_one_letter_code
_entity_poly.pdbx_strand_id
1 'polypeptide(L)'
;MSFRGILLAGFMTFAVLASGASCGDDTQFVLDAPSADAPTLGRVSLAWSITDLTGRPVSCDLVGGRAVSITLRNRGGAGGTPESFSCTSGLGSSRFVESGVYNVSIELRGDTGVIVAVPDQTSVVISGGVLTALDPVVFRVDTQGSFALSIATPPGASNCKSPPQGAGITSMTITLVNQGGSCAAVKLLRSRGSTPLGSYTIDCGSPLTGACIENDETLTPEVPLPSDLYTIRIRGKVGPTECFRNNDELRVPAQGKVLTRTLNLENICTAAQ
;
A
#
# COMPACT_ATOMS: atom_id res chain seq x y z
N MET A 1 -15.96 -21.65 -29.39
CA MET A 1 -16.01 -23.02 -28.84
C MET A 1 -16.88 -22.97 -27.60
N SER A 2 -17.98 -23.72 -27.65
CA SER A 2 -19.02 -23.82 -26.63
C SER A 2 -18.59 -24.83 -25.57
N PHE A 3 -18.73 -24.50 -24.29
CA PHE A 3 -18.77 -25.51 -23.22
C PHE A 3 -19.83 -25.15 -22.17
N ARG A 4 -20.83 -26.03 -22.13
CA ARG A 4 -21.86 -26.28 -21.09
C ARG A 4 -21.13 -26.52 -19.75
N GLY A 5 -21.55 -25.97 -18.61
CA GLY A 5 -22.75 -26.34 -17.84
C GLY A 5 -22.46 -27.53 -16.92
N ILE A 6 -22.66 -27.38 -15.60
CA ILE A 6 -23.17 -28.40 -14.64
C ILE A 6 -23.48 -27.70 -13.31
N LEU A 7 -24.78 -27.71 -12.95
CA LEU A 7 -25.32 -27.52 -11.61
C LEU A 7 -25.09 -28.79 -10.79
N LEU A 8 -24.73 -28.67 -9.51
CA LEU A 8 -24.93 -29.73 -8.52
C LEU A 8 -25.49 -29.12 -7.23
N ALA A 9 -26.79 -29.34 -7.06
CA ALA A 9 -27.52 -29.14 -5.82
C ALA A 9 -27.30 -30.36 -4.91
N GLY A 10 -26.92 -30.12 -3.66
CA GLY A 10 -26.81 -31.15 -2.62
C GLY A 10 -27.83 -30.88 -1.51
N PHE A 11 -28.99 -31.51 -1.62
CA PHE A 11 -29.95 -31.74 -0.53
C PHE A 11 -29.37 -32.80 0.41
N MET A 12 -29.36 -32.57 1.73
CA MET A 12 -29.30 -33.67 2.69
C MET A 12 -30.21 -33.39 3.89
N THR A 13 -31.06 -34.37 4.18
CA THR A 13 -32.28 -34.31 4.97
C THR A 13 -32.09 -35.12 6.26
N PHE A 14 -32.56 -34.55 7.37
CA PHE A 14 -33.05 -35.13 8.64
C PHE A 14 -32.39 -36.36 9.31
N ALA A 15 -32.08 -36.20 10.60
CA ALA A 15 -32.37 -37.19 11.62
C ALA A 15 -32.88 -36.50 12.90
N VAL A 16 -34.18 -36.69 13.18
CA VAL A 16 -34.83 -36.41 14.47
C VAL A 16 -34.65 -37.65 15.33
N LEU A 17 -34.12 -37.51 16.54
CA LEU A 17 -34.16 -38.55 17.56
C LEU A 17 -34.79 -38.00 18.84
N ALA A 18 -35.61 -38.88 19.40
CA ALA A 18 -36.69 -38.61 20.31
C ALA A 18 -36.25 -38.39 21.77
N SER A 19 -37.13 -37.70 22.46
CA SER A 19 -37.23 -37.47 23.89
C SER A 19 -37.22 -38.75 24.74
N GLY A 20 -36.33 -38.80 25.74
CA GLY A 20 -36.43 -39.67 26.90
C GLY A 20 -36.69 -38.82 28.15
N ALA A 21 -37.88 -38.98 28.74
CA ALA A 21 -38.20 -38.47 30.07
C ALA A 21 -37.62 -39.42 31.12
N SER A 22 -36.84 -38.89 32.06
CA SER A 22 -36.47 -39.58 33.31
C SER A 22 -36.76 -38.60 34.45
N CYS A 23 -37.84 -38.87 35.18
CA CYS A 23 -38.12 -38.26 36.47
C CYS A 23 -37.50 -39.16 37.53
N GLY A 24 -36.54 -38.63 38.28
CA GLY A 24 -36.00 -39.24 39.48
C GLY A 24 -35.96 -38.18 40.57
N ASP A 25 -36.95 -38.22 41.46
CA ASP A 25 -36.87 -37.63 42.79
C ASP A 25 -35.78 -38.37 43.57
N ASP A 26 -34.84 -37.64 44.18
CA ASP A 26 -34.51 -37.76 45.59
C ASP A 26 -33.30 -36.90 45.98
N THR A 27 -33.56 -36.01 46.94
CA THR A 27 -32.66 -35.56 48.00
C THR A 27 -31.34 -34.87 47.65
N GLN A 28 -31.31 -33.58 47.98
CA GLN A 28 -30.23 -32.92 48.73
C GLN A 28 -28.79 -33.18 48.25
N PHE A 29 -28.27 -32.22 47.49
CA PHE A 29 -26.99 -31.51 47.68
C PHE A 29 -26.69 -30.85 46.33
N VAL A 30 -27.44 -29.79 46.00
CA VAL A 30 -26.94 -28.84 45.01
C VAL A 30 -25.84 -28.08 45.75
N LEU A 31 -24.62 -28.62 45.73
CA LEU A 31 -23.46 -27.76 45.88
C LEU A 31 -23.60 -26.74 44.75
N ASP A 32 -23.93 -25.50 45.10
CA ASP A 32 -23.67 -24.38 44.22
C ASP A 32 -22.20 -24.51 43.82
N ALA A 33 -21.96 -25.03 42.62
CA ALA A 33 -20.63 -25.02 42.04
C ALA A 33 -20.22 -23.54 42.10
N PRO A 34 -19.07 -23.20 42.74
CA PRO A 34 -18.65 -21.82 42.80
C PRO A 34 -18.68 -21.31 41.36
N SER A 35 -19.48 -20.26 41.12
CA SER A 35 -19.52 -19.62 39.82
C SER A 35 -18.07 -19.33 39.47
N ALA A 36 -17.58 -19.90 38.35
CA ALA A 36 -16.22 -19.63 37.92
C ALA A 36 -16.03 -18.11 37.93
N ASP A 37 -15.09 -17.62 38.74
CA ASP A 37 -14.86 -16.20 38.90
C ASP A 37 -14.70 -15.59 37.50
N ALA A 38 -15.52 -14.59 37.19
CA ALA A 38 -15.48 -13.94 35.89
C ALA A 38 -14.05 -13.47 35.61
N PRO A 39 -13.51 -13.68 34.40
CA PRO A 39 -12.13 -13.32 34.11
C PRO A 39 -11.96 -11.81 34.31
N THR A 40 -10.94 -11.43 35.06
CA THR A 40 -10.63 -10.01 35.25
C THR A 40 -10.06 -9.43 33.96
N LEU A 41 -10.59 -8.30 33.50
CA LEU A 41 -10.21 -7.70 32.22
C LEU A 41 -9.32 -6.47 32.40
N GLY A 42 -8.30 -6.32 31.57
CA GLY A 42 -7.44 -5.15 31.48
C GLY A 42 -7.33 -4.61 30.04
N ARG A 43 -6.53 -3.58 29.83
CA ARG A 43 -6.28 -2.98 28.50
C ARG A 43 -4.81 -2.68 28.33
N VAL A 44 -4.37 -2.50 27.08
CA VAL A 44 -3.05 -1.94 26.79
C VAL A 44 -3.16 -0.62 26.05
N SER A 45 -2.16 0.25 26.22
CA SER A 45 -1.95 1.43 25.37
C SER A 45 -0.59 1.37 24.69
N LEU A 46 -0.52 1.81 23.44
CA LEU A 46 0.72 1.93 22.67
C LEU A 46 0.88 3.36 22.18
N ALA A 47 2.08 3.91 22.29
CA ALA A 47 2.49 5.12 21.57
C ALA A 47 3.45 4.75 20.45
N TRP A 48 3.39 5.46 19.33
CA TRP A 48 4.32 5.24 18.22
C TRP A 48 4.69 6.50 17.47
N SER A 49 5.81 6.43 16.77
CA SER A 49 6.23 7.41 15.76
C SER A 49 6.80 6.71 14.53
N ILE A 50 6.90 7.45 13.42
CA ILE A 50 7.50 6.96 12.18
C ILE A 50 8.67 7.88 11.82
N THR A 51 9.80 7.28 11.48
CA THR A 51 10.98 8.02 11.00
C THR A 51 11.52 7.41 9.72
N ASP A 52 12.14 8.22 8.89
CA ASP A 52 12.97 7.72 7.79
C ASP A 52 14.23 7.01 8.32
N LEU A 53 15.04 6.46 7.40
CA LEU A 53 16.30 5.80 7.73
C LEU A 53 17.37 6.74 8.32
N THR A 54 17.19 8.06 8.18
CA THR A 54 18.05 9.10 8.76
C THR A 54 17.57 9.58 10.13
N GLY A 55 16.44 9.06 10.61
CA GLY A 55 15.83 9.43 11.88
C GLY A 55 14.93 10.66 11.82
N ARG A 56 14.62 11.19 10.63
CA ARG A 56 13.69 12.33 10.51
C ARG A 56 12.24 11.85 10.63
N PRO A 57 11.38 12.55 11.38
CA PRO A 57 9.96 12.22 11.47
C PRO A 57 9.28 12.24 10.09
N VAL A 58 8.42 11.26 9.83
CA VAL A 58 7.62 11.16 8.60
C VAL A 58 6.16 10.89 8.91
N SER A 59 5.26 11.34 8.03
CA SER A 59 3.83 11.13 8.19
C SER A 59 3.39 9.75 7.70
N CYS A 60 2.25 9.28 8.21
CA CYS A 60 1.63 8.04 7.74
C CYS A 60 1.31 8.08 6.24
N ASP A 61 0.75 9.18 5.75
CA ASP A 61 0.35 9.32 4.35
C ASP A 61 1.55 9.22 3.40
N LEU A 62 2.72 9.73 3.82
CA LEU A 62 3.95 9.66 3.02
C LEU A 62 4.36 8.21 2.75
N VAL A 63 4.25 7.35 3.76
CA VAL A 63 4.69 5.95 3.67
C VAL A 63 3.55 4.99 3.28
N GLY A 64 2.37 5.53 2.95
CA GLY A 64 1.17 4.74 2.67
C GLY A 64 0.64 3.98 3.88
N GLY A 65 0.98 4.42 5.09
CA GLY A 65 0.53 3.83 6.36
C GLY A 65 -0.93 4.18 6.65
N ARG A 66 -1.72 3.15 6.98
CA ARG A 66 -3.15 3.27 7.34
C ARG A 66 -3.39 2.99 8.80
N ALA A 67 -2.76 1.93 9.31
CA ALA A 67 -3.00 1.48 10.67
C ALA A 67 -1.74 0.93 11.32
N VAL A 68 -1.67 1.08 12.64
CA VAL A 68 -0.78 0.29 13.48
C VAL A 68 -1.59 -0.87 14.03
N SER A 69 -1.18 -2.08 13.70
CA SER A 69 -1.80 -3.31 14.19
C SER A 69 -0.96 -3.87 15.32
N ILE A 70 -1.62 -4.28 16.41
CA ILE A 70 -0.98 -5.11 17.43
C ILE A 70 -1.68 -6.46 17.49
N THR A 71 -0.94 -7.52 17.79
CA THR A 71 -1.53 -8.83 18.11
C THR A 71 -1.14 -9.23 19.52
N LEU A 72 -2.14 -9.29 20.40
CA LEU A 72 -1.98 -9.71 21.79
C LEU A 72 -2.10 -11.23 21.87
N ARG A 73 -0.98 -11.94 22.01
CA ARG A 73 -0.97 -13.40 22.19
C ARG A 73 -0.73 -13.75 23.66
N ASN A 74 -1.76 -14.26 24.33
CA ASN A 74 -1.64 -14.74 25.70
C ASN A 74 -0.74 -15.97 25.72
N ARG A 75 0.25 -16.03 26.62
CA ARG A 75 1.16 -17.18 26.74
C ARG A 75 0.49 -18.46 27.25
N GLY A 76 -0.59 -18.32 28.02
CA GLY A 76 -1.39 -19.45 28.50
C GLY A 76 -2.44 -19.95 27.51
N GLY A 77 -2.60 -19.28 26.36
CA GLY A 77 -3.63 -19.60 25.37
C GLY A 77 -3.08 -19.84 23.97
N ALA A 78 -3.89 -20.45 23.10
CA ALA A 78 -3.51 -20.71 21.70
C ALA A 78 -3.80 -19.55 20.74
N GLY A 79 -4.57 -18.53 21.17
CA GLY A 79 -5.08 -17.45 20.33
C GLY A 79 -4.31 -16.14 20.44
N GLY A 80 -4.38 -15.33 19.37
CA GLY A 80 -3.97 -13.92 19.35
C GLY A 80 -5.17 -13.02 19.13
N THR A 81 -5.26 -11.92 19.88
CA THR A 81 -6.29 -10.89 19.71
C THR A 81 -5.71 -9.74 18.90
N PRO A 82 -6.09 -9.57 17.62
CA PRO A 82 -5.65 -8.44 16.82
C PRO A 82 -6.42 -7.18 17.23
N GLU A 83 -5.68 -6.08 17.29
CA GLU A 83 -6.19 -4.72 17.46
C GLU A 83 -5.59 -3.84 16.36
N SER A 84 -6.34 -2.83 15.94
CA SER A 84 -5.92 -1.91 14.88
C SER A 84 -6.22 -0.48 15.29
N PHE A 85 -5.23 0.38 15.16
CA PHE A 85 -5.31 1.80 15.50
C PHE A 85 -5.01 2.65 14.28
N SER A 86 -5.69 3.79 14.13
CA SER A 86 -5.41 4.74 13.04
C SER A 86 -3.95 5.19 13.10
N CYS A 87 -3.20 5.06 12.01
CA CYS A 87 -1.78 5.42 11.99
C CYS A 87 -1.53 6.88 12.43
N THR A 88 -2.41 7.80 12.03
CA THR A 88 -2.26 9.25 12.25
C THR A 88 -2.42 9.68 13.71
N SER A 89 -2.96 8.82 14.57
CA SER A 89 -3.22 9.16 15.98
C SER A 89 -1.96 9.21 16.84
N GLY A 90 -0.89 8.48 16.46
CA GLY A 90 0.35 8.36 17.25
C GLY A 90 0.18 7.60 18.58
N LEU A 91 -1.03 7.19 18.92
CA LEU A 91 -1.37 6.48 20.15
C LEU A 91 -2.64 5.65 19.98
N GLY A 92 -2.70 4.51 20.65
CA GLY A 92 -3.82 3.58 20.57
C GLY A 92 -4.06 2.89 21.90
N SER A 93 -5.30 2.48 22.15
CA SER A 93 -5.64 1.66 23.32
C SER A 93 -6.52 0.51 22.89
N SER A 94 -6.15 -0.71 23.29
CA SER A 94 -6.88 -1.92 22.92
C SER A 94 -8.29 -1.92 23.48
N ARG A 95 -9.14 -2.84 23.00
CA ARG A 95 -10.29 -3.30 23.77
C ARG A 95 -9.87 -4.00 25.07
N PHE A 96 -10.85 -4.29 25.91
CA PHE A 96 -10.64 -5.10 27.11
C PHE A 96 -10.22 -6.53 26.73
N VAL A 97 -9.16 -7.03 27.36
CA VAL A 97 -8.65 -8.40 27.21
C VAL A 97 -8.48 -9.03 28.58
N GLU A 98 -8.49 -10.36 28.65
CA GLU A 98 -8.25 -11.08 29.90
C GLU A 98 -6.90 -10.71 30.52
N SER A 99 -6.85 -10.69 31.85
CA SER A 99 -5.60 -10.53 32.58
C SER A 99 -4.67 -11.73 32.31
N GLY A 100 -3.38 -11.46 32.14
CA GLY A 100 -2.41 -12.51 31.86
C GLY A 100 -1.07 -11.98 31.38
N VAL A 101 -0.21 -12.90 30.92
CA VAL A 101 1.11 -12.58 30.36
C VAL A 101 1.06 -12.73 28.84
N TYR A 102 1.41 -11.67 28.13
CA TYR A 102 1.28 -11.58 26.69
C TYR A 102 2.62 -11.43 25.97
N ASN A 103 2.67 -11.93 24.75
CA ASN A 103 3.60 -11.48 23.72
C ASN A 103 2.82 -10.58 22.76
N VAL A 104 3.38 -9.42 22.43
CA VAL A 104 2.73 -8.40 21.59
C VAL A 104 3.57 -8.20 20.34
N SER A 105 3.02 -8.60 19.19
CA SER A 105 3.59 -8.22 17.89
C SER A 105 2.99 -6.91 17.42
N ILE A 106 3.80 -6.07 16.77
CA ILE A 106 3.41 -4.70 16.41
C ILE A 106 3.87 -4.43 14.97
N GLU A 107 2.93 -4.01 14.12
CA GLU A 107 3.14 -3.81 12.69
C GLU A 107 2.54 -2.48 12.23
N LEU A 108 3.26 -1.75 11.38
CA LEU A 108 2.70 -0.68 10.57
C LEU A 108 2.18 -1.27 9.27
N ARG A 109 0.90 -1.03 8.97
CA ARG A 109 0.20 -1.60 7.80
C ARG A 109 -0.31 -0.50 6.87
N GLY A 110 -0.20 -0.76 5.57
CA GLY A 110 -0.78 0.03 4.49
C GLY A 110 -1.81 -0.76 3.69
N ASP A 111 -2.27 -0.19 2.57
CA ASP A 111 -3.29 -0.79 1.71
C ASP A 111 -2.84 -2.14 1.10
N THR A 112 -1.52 -2.33 0.94
CA THR A 112 -0.93 -3.55 0.36
C THR A 112 -0.41 -4.55 1.41
N GLY A 113 -0.75 -4.38 2.69
CA GLY A 113 -0.28 -5.24 3.78
C GLY A 113 0.74 -4.58 4.71
N VAL A 114 1.62 -5.40 5.32
CA VAL A 114 2.63 -4.93 6.28
C VAL A 114 3.69 -4.09 5.56
N ILE A 115 3.94 -2.89 6.07
CA ILE A 115 5.02 -2.01 5.63
C ILE A 115 6.28 -2.36 6.41
N VAL A 116 6.18 -2.40 7.74
CA VAL A 116 7.28 -2.70 8.64
C VAL A 116 6.74 -3.29 9.95
N ALA A 117 7.48 -4.25 10.50
CA ALA A 117 7.25 -4.81 11.83
C ALA A 117 8.38 -4.35 12.77
N VAL A 118 8.06 -4.13 14.04
CA VAL A 118 9.05 -3.86 15.08
C VAL A 118 9.25 -5.10 15.94
N PRO A 119 10.34 -5.19 16.75
CA PRO A 119 10.53 -6.32 17.65
C PRO A 119 9.33 -6.53 18.59
N ASP A 120 8.98 -7.79 18.81
CA ASP A 120 7.90 -8.17 19.73
C ASP A 120 8.23 -7.73 21.16
N GLN A 121 7.22 -7.17 21.85
CA GLN A 121 7.31 -6.96 23.29
C GLN A 121 6.82 -8.22 24.00
N THR A 122 7.70 -8.83 24.78
CA THR A 122 7.45 -10.14 25.40
C THR A 122 7.25 -10.01 26.90
N SER A 123 6.47 -10.92 27.48
CA SER A 123 6.22 -10.97 28.92
C SER A 123 5.45 -9.74 29.46
N VAL A 124 4.60 -9.13 28.64
CA VAL A 124 3.76 -7.99 29.04
C VAL A 124 2.67 -8.47 30.00
N VAL A 125 2.61 -7.93 31.21
CA VAL A 125 1.60 -8.28 32.22
C VAL A 125 0.40 -7.34 32.11
N ILE A 126 -0.77 -7.89 31.80
CA ILE A 126 -2.05 -7.17 31.80
C ILE A 126 -2.81 -7.58 33.06
N SER A 127 -3.11 -6.61 33.91
CA SER A 127 -3.87 -6.81 35.16
C SER A 127 -5.30 -6.30 35.04
N GLY A 128 -6.22 -6.93 35.78
CA GLY A 128 -7.63 -6.52 35.82
C GLY A 128 -7.81 -5.06 36.25
N GLY A 129 -8.63 -4.31 35.51
CA GLY A 129 -8.93 -2.89 35.78
C GLY A 129 -7.79 -1.91 35.44
N VAL A 130 -6.67 -2.40 34.89
CA VAL A 130 -5.48 -1.57 34.61
C VAL A 130 -5.32 -1.33 33.11
N LEU A 131 -4.90 -0.11 32.76
CA LEU A 131 -4.36 0.22 31.43
C LEU A 131 -2.83 0.09 31.47
N THR A 132 -2.33 -1.03 30.96
CA THR A 132 -0.89 -1.29 30.87
C THR A 132 -0.28 -0.54 29.68
N ALA A 133 0.67 0.36 29.93
CA ALA A 133 1.41 1.00 28.85
C ALA A 133 2.45 0.03 28.27
N LEU A 134 2.42 -0.14 26.94
CA LEU A 134 3.49 -0.81 26.18
C LEU A 134 4.67 0.14 25.97
N ASP A 135 5.84 -0.43 25.69
CA ASP A 135 7.00 0.39 25.33
C ASP A 135 6.69 1.17 24.03
N PRO A 136 6.96 2.48 23.97
CA PRO A 136 6.78 3.24 22.74
C PRO A 136 7.61 2.68 21.58
N VAL A 137 7.05 2.67 20.37
CA VAL A 137 7.72 2.10 19.19
C VAL A 137 8.05 3.16 18.15
N VAL A 138 9.20 3.00 17.49
CA VAL A 138 9.61 3.83 16.35
C VAL A 138 9.68 2.96 15.10
N PHE A 139 8.78 3.20 14.15
CA PHE A 139 8.80 2.57 12.84
C PHE A 139 9.84 3.28 11.96
N ARG A 140 10.93 2.57 11.64
CA ARG A 140 11.91 3.05 10.66
C ARG A 140 11.51 2.58 9.27
N VAL A 141 11.29 3.52 8.37
CA VAL A 141 10.78 3.26 7.02
C VAL A 141 11.73 3.82 5.96
N ASP A 142 11.89 3.10 4.87
CA ASP A 142 12.52 3.65 3.68
C ASP A 142 11.49 4.50 2.93
N THR A 143 11.74 5.79 2.85
CA THR A 143 10.89 6.75 2.13
C THR A 143 11.29 6.89 0.67
N GLN A 144 12.21 6.07 0.16
CA GLN A 144 12.57 6.05 -1.25
C GLN A 144 11.72 5.04 -2.02
N GLY A 145 11.56 5.29 -3.31
CA GLY A 145 10.89 4.41 -4.24
C GLY A 145 11.21 4.74 -5.68
N SER A 146 10.44 4.19 -6.61
CA SER A 146 10.67 4.40 -8.03
C SER A 146 9.40 4.28 -8.86
N PHE A 147 9.51 4.55 -10.15
CA PHE A 147 8.49 4.26 -11.14
C PHE A 147 9.12 3.65 -12.40
N ALA A 148 8.30 2.95 -13.17
CA ALA A 148 8.59 2.44 -14.49
C ALA A 148 7.46 2.89 -15.42
N LEU A 149 7.74 3.89 -16.25
CA LEU A 149 6.72 4.55 -17.08
C LEU A 149 6.88 4.16 -18.53
N SER A 150 5.79 3.84 -19.22
CA SER A 150 5.73 3.86 -20.68
C SER A 150 4.85 5.01 -21.15
N ILE A 151 5.08 5.50 -22.36
CA ILE A 151 4.33 6.62 -22.95
C ILE A 151 3.62 6.09 -24.19
N ALA A 152 2.31 6.30 -24.31
CA ALA A 152 1.56 5.79 -25.47
C ALA A 152 0.69 6.87 -26.10
N THR A 153 0.63 6.90 -27.43
CA THR A 153 -0.37 7.63 -28.19
C THR A 153 -1.54 6.70 -28.57
N PRO A 154 -2.77 6.90 -28.05
CA PRO A 154 -3.95 6.16 -28.47
C PRO A 154 -4.26 6.37 -29.96
N PRO A 155 -4.75 5.36 -30.70
CA PRO A 155 -5.19 4.04 -30.23
C PRO A 155 -4.07 2.97 -30.08
N GLY A 156 -2.81 3.36 -29.87
CA GLY A 156 -1.69 2.42 -29.63
C GLY A 156 -0.73 2.29 -30.81
N ALA A 157 -0.72 3.28 -31.71
CA ALA A 157 0.28 3.36 -32.76
C ALA A 157 1.66 3.72 -32.18
N SER A 158 2.71 3.51 -32.96
CA SER A 158 4.06 3.98 -32.62
C SER A 158 4.03 5.49 -32.32
N ASN A 159 4.76 5.92 -31.29
CA ASN A 159 4.86 7.34 -30.97
C ASN A 159 5.66 8.06 -32.07
N CYS A 160 6.75 7.47 -32.54
CA CYS A 160 7.76 8.18 -33.34
C CYS A 160 7.60 7.97 -34.86
N LYS A 161 6.92 6.92 -35.32
CA LYS A 161 6.66 6.73 -36.76
C LYS A 161 5.67 7.76 -37.27
N SER A 162 5.85 8.21 -38.51
CA SER A 162 4.90 9.09 -39.18
C SER A 162 3.54 8.41 -39.43
N PRO A 163 2.44 9.18 -39.52
CA PRO A 163 1.17 8.67 -39.99
C PRO A 163 1.28 7.98 -41.37
N PRO A 164 0.52 6.90 -41.63
CA PRO A 164 -0.49 6.30 -40.76
C PRO A 164 0.08 5.28 -39.75
N GLN A 165 1.40 5.08 -39.70
CA GLN A 165 2.05 4.03 -38.91
C GLN A 165 2.27 4.43 -37.43
N GLY A 166 2.11 5.71 -37.12
CA GLY A 166 2.35 6.28 -35.79
C GLY A 166 1.83 7.71 -35.66
N ALA A 167 2.16 8.33 -34.52
CA ALA A 167 1.76 9.68 -34.15
C ALA A 167 2.65 10.79 -34.73
N GLY A 168 3.78 10.43 -35.35
CA GLY A 168 4.71 11.37 -35.97
C GLY A 168 5.44 12.28 -34.97
N ILE A 169 5.53 11.89 -33.70
CA ILE A 169 6.23 12.69 -32.68
C ILE A 169 7.72 12.70 -33.02
N THR A 170 8.28 13.89 -33.24
CA THR A 170 9.71 14.07 -33.53
C THR A 170 10.50 14.41 -32.28
N SER A 171 9.86 15.01 -31.27
CA SER A 171 10.51 15.37 -30.01
C SER A 171 9.54 15.41 -28.83
N MET A 172 10.08 15.24 -27.63
CA MET A 172 9.30 15.26 -26.39
C MET A 172 9.95 16.13 -25.31
N THR A 173 9.11 16.75 -24.50
CA THR A 173 9.48 17.42 -23.27
C THR A 173 8.78 16.73 -22.11
N ILE A 174 9.53 16.34 -21.09
CA ILE A 174 9.03 15.75 -19.85
C ILE A 174 9.46 16.63 -18.69
N THR A 175 8.50 17.01 -17.85
CA THR A 175 8.77 17.68 -16.58
C THR A 175 8.14 16.90 -15.45
N LEU A 176 8.81 16.87 -14.29
CA LEU A 176 8.31 16.27 -13.07
C LEU A 176 8.25 17.34 -11.99
N VAL A 177 7.12 17.47 -11.32
CA VAL A 177 6.88 18.47 -10.27
C VAL A 177 6.44 17.74 -9.02
N ASN A 178 7.05 18.03 -7.87
CA ASN A 178 6.64 17.44 -6.58
C ASN A 178 5.36 18.08 -6.03
N GLN A 179 4.81 17.53 -4.95
CA GLN A 179 3.59 18.03 -4.32
C GLN A 179 3.72 19.50 -3.87
N GLY A 180 4.94 19.94 -3.53
CA GLY A 180 5.25 21.33 -3.17
C GLY A 180 5.28 22.30 -4.35
N GLY A 181 5.07 21.84 -5.59
CA GLY A 181 5.11 22.65 -6.80
C GLY A 181 6.51 22.90 -7.36
N SER A 182 7.55 22.37 -6.71
CA SER A 182 8.93 22.48 -7.18
C SER A 182 9.23 21.41 -8.22
N CYS A 183 10.00 21.78 -9.24
CA CYS A 183 10.51 20.81 -10.21
C CYS A 183 11.44 19.80 -9.53
N ALA A 184 11.26 18.53 -9.87
CA ALA A 184 12.08 17.42 -9.40
C ALA A 184 13.04 16.99 -10.53
N ALA A 185 14.29 17.45 -10.44
CA ALA A 185 15.32 17.08 -11.40
C ALA A 185 15.61 15.58 -11.28
N VAL A 186 15.57 14.86 -12.40
CA VAL A 186 15.79 13.41 -12.42
C VAL A 186 16.35 12.98 -13.77
N LYS A 187 17.30 12.06 -13.75
CA LYS A 187 17.76 11.36 -14.93
C LYS A 187 16.98 10.05 -15.06
N LEU A 188 16.27 9.91 -16.17
CA LEU A 188 15.48 8.72 -16.50
C LEU A 188 16.30 7.83 -17.42
N LEU A 189 16.54 6.59 -17.03
CA LEU A 189 17.07 5.54 -17.90
C LEU A 189 15.98 5.09 -18.87
N ARG A 190 16.36 4.95 -20.14
CA ARG A 190 15.49 4.45 -21.21
C ARG A 190 15.88 3.01 -21.52
N SER A 191 14.90 2.11 -21.55
CA SER A 191 15.13 0.73 -21.97
C SER A 191 13.98 0.19 -22.81
N ARG A 192 14.27 -0.83 -23.63
CA ARG A 192 13.28 -1.68 -24.28
C ARG A 192 13.49 -3.10 -23.77
N GLY A 193 12.61 -3.56 -22.89
CA GLY A 193 12.85 -4.78 -22.12
C GLY A 193 14.17 -4.67 -21.34
N SER A 194 15.10 -5.59 -21.59
CA SER A 194 16.44 -5.60 -20.97
C SER A 194 17.48 -4.78 -21.73
N THR A 195 17.15 -4.22 -22.89
CA THR A 195 18.11 -3.44 -23.70
C THR A 195 18.13 -1.98 -23.29
N PRO A 196 19.25 -1.42 -22.79
CA PRO A 196 19.38 0.00 -22.51
C PRO A 196 19.46 0.79 -23.83
N LEU A 197 18.74 1.92 -23.89
CA LEU A 197 18.70 2.79 -25.07
C LEU A 197 19.34 4.16 -24.82
N GLY A 198 19.56 4.53 -23.56
CA GLY A 198 20.17 5.79 -23.16
C GLY A 198 19.49 6.39 -21.94
N SER A 199 19.46 7.72 -21.86
CA SER A 199 18.78 8.44 -20.78
C SER A 199 18.08 9.69 -21.27
N TYR A 200 17.10 10.15 -20.50
CA TYR A 200 16.41 11.42 -20.65
C TYR A 200 16.57 12.20 -19.34
N THR A 201 17.12 13.41 -19.40
CA THR A 201 17.31 14.25 -18.21
C THR A 201 16.16 15.25 -18.11
N ILE A 202 15.45 15.23 -16.97
CA ILE A 202 14.57 16.31 -16.55
C ILE A 202 15.44 17.31 -15.79
N ASP A 203 15.77 18.42 -16.46
CA ASP A 203 16.47 19.56 -15.86
C ASP A 203 15.47 20.67 -15.54
N CYS A 204 15.53 21.19 -14.32
CA CYS A 204 14.61 22.22 -13.82
C CYS A 204 14.96 23.64 -14.30
N GLY A 205 16.07 23.83 -15.03
CA GLY A 205 16.48 25.11 -15.58
C GLY A 205 15.78 25.51 -16.88
N SER A 206 15.35 24.56 -17.70
CA SER A 206 14.53 24.76 -18.90
C SER A 206 14.05 23.40 -19.43
N PRO A 207 12.83 23.30 -19.99
CA PRO A 207 12.33 22.02 -20.46
C PRO A 207 13.18 21.51 -21.62
N LEU A 208 14.03 20.52 -21.35
CA LEU A 208 14.86 19.91 -22.38
C LEU A 208 13.96 19.23 -23.41
N THR A 209 14.14 19.59 -24.67
CA THR A 209 13.46 18.89 -25.77
C THR A 209 14.36 17.72 -26.16
N GLY A 210 13.93 16.50 -25.80
CA GLY A 210 14.62 15.27 -26.16
C GLY A 210 14.05 14.66 -27.44
N ALA A 211 14.75 13.66 -27.96
CA ALA A 211 14.24 12.81 -29.04
C ALA A 211 12.91 12.13 -28.63
N CYS A 212 12.13 11.73 -29.62
CA CYS A 212 10.95 10.92 -29.37
C CYS A 212 11.29 9.63 -28.58
N ILE A 213 10.37 9.27 -27.69
CA ILE A 213 10.42 8.05 -26.88
C ILE A 213 9.33 7.12 -27.41
N GLU A 214 9.73 5.92 -27.84
CA GLU A 214 8.81 4.97 -28.44
C GLU A 214 7.88 4.34 -27.39
N ASN A 215 6.72 3.84 -27.83
CA ASN A 215 5.69 3.34 -26.91
C ASN A 215 6.05 2.03 -26.19
N ASP A 216 7.05 1.32 -26.70
CA ASP A 216 7.61 0.11 -26.12
C ASP A 216 8.85 0.37 -25.24
N GLU A 217 9.21 1.64 -25.04
CA GLU A 217 10.25 2.03 -24.11
C GLU A 217 9.70 2.19 -22.69
N THR A 218 10.55 1.87 -21.71
CA THR A 218 10.33 2.11 -20.29
C THR A 218 11.29 3.18 -19.79
N LEU A 219 10.76 4.11 -19.01
CA LEU A 219 11.47 5.17 -18.32
C LEU A 219 11.53 4.86 -16.83
N THR A 220 12.74 4.70 -16.30
CA THR A 220 12.98 4.49 -14.86
C THR A 220 13.93 5.55 -14.32
N PRO A 221 13.69 6.12 -13.13
CA PRO A 221 14.68 6.96 -12.46
C PRO A 221 16.00 6.20 -12.27
N GLU A 222 17.13 6.82 -12.61
CA GLU A 222 18.47 6.28 -12.37
C GLU A 222 18.75 6.13 -10.87
N VAL A 223 18.22 7.05 -10.07
CA VAL A 223 18.25 7.04 -8.62
C VAL A 223 16.81 7.00 -8.09
N PRO A 224 16.52 6.21 -7.04
CA PRO A 224 15.23 6.26 -6.37
C PRO A 224 14.81 7.68 -6.00
N LEU A 225 13.51 7.93 -6.07
CA LEU A 225 12.89 9.20 -5.73
C LEU A 225 12.27 9.11 -4.34
N PRO A 226 12.17 10.25 -3.62
CA PRO A 226 11.31 10.34 -2.46
C PRO A 226 9.89 9.85 -2.79
N SER A 227 9.32 9.06 -1.88
CA SER A 227 7.92 8.67 -1.96
C SER A 227 7.07 9.90 -1.72
N ASP A 228 6.37 10.34 -2.75
CA ASP A 228 5.52 11.52 -2.71
C ASP A 228 4.52 11.48 -3.88
N LEU A 229 3.61 12.44 -3.92
CA LEU A 229 2.81 12.77 -5.07
C LEU A 229 3.62 13.68 -6.02
N TYR A 230 3.67 13.31 -7.29
CA TYR A 230 4.28 14.08 -8.34
C TYR A 230 3.28 14.34 -9.46
N THR A 231 3.37 15.50 -10.10
CA THR A 231 2.74 15.73 -11.41
C THR A 231 3.78 15.52 -12.49
N ILE A 232 3.53 14.56 -13.39
CA ILE A 232 4.32 14.43 -14.61
C ILE A 232 3.61 15.16 -15.75
N ARG A 233 4.35 15.97 -16.50
CA ARG A 233 3.83 16.65 -17.69
C ARG A 233 4.66 16.26 -18.88
N ILE A 234 4.00 15.72 -19.89
CA ILE A 234 4.62 15.33 -21.15
C ILE A 234 4.04 16.18 -22.26
N ARG A 235 4.90 16.70 -23.14
CA ARG A 235 4.55 17.41 -24.37
C ARG A 235 5.25 16.75 -25.55
N GLY A 236 4.49 16.18 -26.46
CA GLY A 236 4.98 15.61 -27.71
C GLY A 236 4.78 16.58 -28.87
N LYS A 237 5.82 16.78 -29.67
CA LYS A 237 5.82 17.70 -30.81
C LYS A 237 5.92 16.95 -32.14
N VAL A 238 5.16 17.41 -33.13
CA VAL A 238 5.29 17.01 -34.54
C VAL A 238 5.96 18.19 -35.26
N GLY A 239 7.24 18.05 -35.57
CA GLY A 239 8.05 19.21 -35.98
C GLY A 239 8.15 20.23 -34.83
N PRO A 240 7.87 21.53 -35.07
CA PRO A 240 7.91 22.56 -34.02
C PRO A 240 6.63 22.62 -33.18
N THR A 241 5.54 22.00 -33.63
CA THR A 241 4.20 22.16 -33.03
C THR A 241 3.95 21.13 -31.94
N GLU A 242 3.51 21.58 -30.77
CA GLU A 242 3.00 20.69 -29.72
C GLU A 242 1.66 20.10 -30.15
N CYS A 243 1.62 18.77 -30.34
CA CYS A 243 0.43 18.05 -30.78
C CYS A 243 -0.07 17.04 -29.77
N PHE A 244 0.74 16.72 -28.76
CA PHE A 244 0.41 15.71 -27.77
C PHE A 244 0.70 16.19 -26.37
N ARG A 245 -0.18 15.90 -25.43
CA ARG A 245 0.03 16.24 -24.02
C ARG A 245 -0.46 15.17 -23.07
N ASN A 246 0.19 15.09 -21.91
CA ASN A 246 -0.30 14.39 -20.73
C ASN A 246 0.07 15.20 -19.48
N ASN A 247 -0.77 15.19 -18.46
CA ASN A 247 -0.57 15.86 -17.17
C ASN A 247 -1.04 14.94 -16.03
N ASP A 248 -0.49 13.74 -15.94
CA ASP A 248 -0.88 12.76 -14.94
C ASP A 248 -0.27 13.03 -13.56
N GLU A 249 -0.95 12.55 -12.52
CA GLU A 249 -0.42 12.44 -11.17
C GLU A 249 0.18 11.04 -10.94
N LEU A 250 1.39 11.01 -10.38
CA LEU A 250 2.13 9.82 -10.01
C LEU A 250 2.33 9.81 -8.50
N ARG A 251 1.93 8.72 -7.82
CA ARG A 251 2.30 8.49 -6.43
C ARG A 251 3.47 7.51 -6.39
N VAL A 252 4.68 8.01 -6.12
CA VAL A 252 5.86 7.16 -5.97
C VAL A 252 5.72 6.38 -4.65
N PRO A 253 5.68 5.04 -4.68
CA PRO A 253 5.48 4.25 -3.47
C PRO A 253 6.77 4.20 -2.64
N ALA A 254 6.66 4.14 -1.31
CA ALA A 254 7.80 3.98 -0.42
C ALA A 254 8.38 2.56 -0.45
N GLN A 255 9.42 2.31 0.36
CA GLN A 255 10.01 0.99 0.60
C GLN A 255 10.67 0.37 -0.64
N GLY A 256 11.32 1.18 -1.47
CA GLY A 256 11.98 0.74 -2.70
C GLY A 256 11.02 0.14 -3.75
N LYS A 257 9.70 0.29 -3.57
CA LYS A 257 8.70 -0.22 -4.50
C LYS A 257 8.71 0.57 -5.80
N VAL A 258 8.20 -0.05 -6.86
CA VAL A 258 8.12 0.53 -8.21
C VAL A 258 6.67 0.69 -8.63
N LEU A 259 6.28 1.91 -9.01
CA LEU A 259 5.01 2.18 -9.70
C LEU A 259 5.18 1.89 -11.20
N THR A 260 4.48 0.89 -11.74
CA THR A 260 4.43 0.67 -13.19
C THR A 260 3.19 1.34 -13.79
N ARG A 261 3.36 2.21 -14.79
CA ARG A 261 2.23 2.93 -15.40
C ARG A 261 2.47 3.30 -16.86
N THR A 262 1.43 3.21 -17.68
CA THR A 262 1.40 3.79 -19.03
C THR A 262 0.74 5.17 -19.00
N LEU A 263 1.42 6.16 -19.58
CA LEU A 263 0.96 7.53 -19.70
C LEU A 263 0.41 7.76 -21.09
N ASN A 264 -0.91 7.92 -21.18
CA ASN A 264 -1.61 8.10 -22.44
C ASN A 264 -1.58 9.58 -22.85
N LEU A 265 -1.07 9.85 -24.04
CA LEU A 265 -1.03 11.19 -24.61
C LEU A 265 -2.36 11.54 -25.29
N GLU A 266 -2.87 12.74 -25.01
CA GLU A 266 -4.01 13.34 -25.70
C GLU A 266 -3.52 14.05 -26.97
N ASN A 267 -4.12 13.77 -28.13
CA ASN A 267 -3.85 14.52 -29.36
C ASN A 267 -4.64 15.84 -29.35
N ILE A 268 -3.92 16.96 -29.39
CA ILE A 268 -4.47 18.31 -29.39
C ILE A 268 -4.30 19.04 -30.73
N CYS A 269 -3.52 18.46 -31.66
CA CYS A 269 -3.51 18.95 -33.03
C CYS A 269 -4.75 18.41 -33.73
N THR A 270 -5.66 19.30 -34.10
CA THR A 270 -6.67 18.97 -35.10
C THR A 270 -5.94 18.53 -36.34
N ALA A 271 -6.20 17.30 -36.83
CA ALA A 271 -5.75 16.91 -38.14
C ALA A 271 -6.18 18.01 -39.11
N ALA A 272 -5.22 18.63 -39.81
CA ALA A 272 -5.58 19.27 -41.06
C ALA A 272 -6.13 18.12 -41.93
N GLN A 273 -7.46 18.03 -42.00
CA GLN A 273 -8.14 17.09 -42.88
C GLN A 273 -7.77 17.37 -44.33
#